data_AF-A0A9X1ZQH3-F1
#
_entry.id   AF-A0A9X1ZQH3-F1
#
_cell.length_a   1.000
_cell.length_b   1.000
_cell.length_c   1.000
_cell.angle_alpha   90.00
_cell.angle_beta   90.00
_cell.angle_gamma   90.00
#
_symmetry.space_group_name_H-M   'P 1'
#
loop_
_entity.id
_entity.type
_entity.pdbx_description
1 polymer ?
#
loop_
_entity_poly.entity_id
_entity_poly.type
_entity_poly.pdbx_seq_one_letter_code
_entity_poly.pdbx_strand_id
1 'polypeptide(L)' 'MTTSNQTLPDRIVREAERKAITSISRTTAWTLERKGQFPKRRQLYPQSPSVGWLLSELTDWVASRQTVNTGGEC' A
#
# COMPACT_ATOMS: atom_id res chain seq x y z
N MET A 1 -8.43 25.61 19.57
CA MET A 1 -7.34 25.39 18.60
C MET A 1 -7.75 24.19 17.77
N THR A 2 -8.21 24.41 16.54
CA THR A 2 -8.84 23.41 15.68
C THR A 2 -7.79 22.43 15.18
N THR A 3 -7.81 21.21 15.70
CA THR A 3 -6.98 20.09 15.25
C THR A 3 -7.42 19.72 13.84
N SER A 4 -6.60 20.04 12.84
CA SER A 4 -6.83 19.69 11.44
C SER A 4 -6.80 18.17 11.29
N ASN A 5 -7.96 17.54 11.34
CA ASN A 5 -8.15 16.16 10.90
C ASN A 5 -8.04 16.12 9.38
N GLN A 6 -6.80 16.17 8.86
CA GLN A 6 -6.53 15.99 7.44
C GLN A 6 -6.84 14.53 7.08
N THR A 7 -8.09 14.28 6.72
CA THR A 7 -8.48 13.13 5.92
C THR A 7 -7.72 13.26 4.60
N LEU A 8 -6.55 12.64 4.50
CA LEU A 8 -5.82 12.49 3.24
C LEU A 8 -6.85 12.01 2.22
N PRO A 9 -7.05 12.72 1.08
CA PRO A 9 -7.99 12.26 0.08
C PRO A 9 -7.56 10.85 -0.30
N ASP A 10 -8.47 9.91 -0.13
CA ASP A 10 -8.23 8.48 -0.31
C ASP A 10 -8.01 8.22 -1.81
N ARG A 11 -6.85 8.66 -2.28
CA ARG A 11 -6.49 8.72 -3.69
C ARG A 11 -6.21 7.30 -4.10
N ILE A 12 -6.83 6.95 -5.21
CA ILE A 12 -6.65 5.64 -5.80
C ILE A 12 -5.27 5.58 -6.45
N VAL A 13 -4.45 4.69 -5.90
CA VAL A 13 -3.09 4.39 -6.32
C VAL A 13 -3.14 3.25 -7.34
N ARG A 14 -2.50 3.45 -8.50
CA ARG A 14 -2.33 2.40 -9.52
C ARG A 14 -1.08 1.57 -9.25
N GLU A 15 -0.86 0.52 -10.05
CA GLU A 15 0.29 -0.40 -9.86
C GLU A 15 1.65 0.32 -9.88
N ALA A 16 1.84 1.31 -10.77
CA ALA A 16 3.07 2.08 -10.86
C ALA A 16 3.38 2.84 -9.55
N GLU A 17 2.38 3.53 -9.01
CA GLU A 17 2.50 4.27 -7.75
C GLU A 17 2.63 3.31 -6.55
N ARG A 18 1.89 2.20 -6.53
CA ARG A 18 2.03 1.14 -5.51
C ARG A 18 3.47 0.61 -5.48
N LYS A 19 4.06 0.40 -6.65
CA LYS A 19 5.46 -0.01 -6.79
C LYS A 19 6.41 1.07 -6.26
N ALA A 20 6.16 2.35 -6.52
CA ALA A 20 6.99 3.44 -5.99
C ALA A 20 6.92 3.52 -4.45
N ILE A 21 5.72 3.44 -3.88
CA ILE A 21 5.50 3.55 -2.43
C ILE A 21 6.07 2.35 -1.68
N THR A 22 5.71 1.14 -2.12
CA THR A 22 6.10 -0.08 -1.40
C THR A 22 7.48 -0.60 -1.81
N SER A 23 8.04 -0.12 -2.93
CA SER A 23 9.27 -0.62 -3.57
C SER A 23 9.29 -2.12 -3.83
N ILE A 24 8.12 -2.77 -3.82
CA ILE A 24 7.98 -4.22 -3.97
C ILE A 24 7.69 -4.57 -5.43
N SER A 25 8.16 -5.74 -5.86
CA SER A 25 7.86 -6.27 -7.20
C SER A 25 6.47 -6.88 -7.29
N ARG A 26 5.88 -6.94 -8.50
CA ARG A 26 4.54 -7.51 -8.76
C ARG A 26 4.39 -8.94 -8.23
N THR A 27 5.41 -9.78 -8.41
CA THR A 27 5.42 -11.17 -7.92
C THR A 27 5.33 -11.23 -6.39
N THR A 28 6.12 -10.41 -5.70
CA THR A 28 6.11 -10.33 -4.24
C THR A 28 4.78 -9.79 -3.72
N ALA A 29 4.19 -8.80 -4.39
CA ALA A 29 2.86 -8.30 -4.08
C ALA A 29 1.82 -9.43 -4.15
N TRP A 30 1.86 -10.23 -5.21
CA TRP A 30 0.98 -11.39 -5.37
C TRP A 30 1.17 -12.44 -4.27
N THR A 31 2.42 -12.77 -3.91
CA THR A 31 2.71 -13.68 -2.80
C THR A 31 2.18 -13.14 -1.48
N LEU A 32 2.35 -11.84 -1.21
CA LEU A 32 1.88 -11.20 0.03
C LEU A 32 0.36 -11.16 0.10
N GLU A 33 -0.30 -10.93 -1.04
CA GLU A 33 -1.75 -10.98 -1.12
C GLU A 33 -2.28 -12.39 -0.84
N ARG A 34 -1.64 -13.43 -1.39
CA ARG A 34 -1.99 -14.83 -1.05
C ARG A 34 -1.79 -15.14 0.43
N LYS A 35 -0.84 -14.47 1.09
CA LYS A 35 -0.59 -14.59 2.53
C LYS A 35 -1.56 -13.73 3.38
N GLY A 36 -2.46 -12.95 2.75
CA GLY A 36 -3.35 -12.02 3.46
C GLY A 36 -2.61 -10.82 4.08
N GLN A 37 -1.35 -10.61 3.71
CA GLN A 37 -0.47 -9.56 4.23
C GLN A 37 -0.29 -8.44 3.20
N PHE A 38 -1.26 -8.19 2.33
CA PHE A 38 -1.24 -7.09 1.38
C PHE A 38 -2.65 -6.51 1.25
N PRO A 39 -2.81 -5.19 1.09
CA PRO A 39 -4.12 -4.57 0.92
C PRO A 39 -4.83 -5.10 -0.32
N LYS A 40 -6.17 -5.23 -0.20
CA LYS A 40 -7.00 -5.87 -1.23
C LYS A 40 -7.01 -5.04 -2.51
N ARG A 41 -6.90 -5.71 -3.66
CA ARG A 41 -7.07 -5.05 -4.98
C ARG A 41 -8.51 -4.57 -5.10
N ARG A 42 -8.72 -3.27 -5.37
CA ARG A 42 -10.03 -2.73 -5.70
C ARG A 42 -10.16 -2.58 -7.21
N GLN A 43 -11.10 -3.29 -7.82
CA GLN A 43 -11.42 -3.05 -9.23
C GLN A 43 -12.08 -1.68 -9.36
N LEU A 44 -11.51 -0.82 -10.21
CA LEU A 44 -12.00 0.55 -10.41
C LEU A 44 -13.12 0.62 -11.43
N TYR A 45 -13.17 -0.36 -12.32
CA TYR A 45 -14.17 -0.43 -13.37
C TYR A 45 -14.57 -1.89 -13.58
N PRO A 46 -15.87 -2.20 -13.70
CA PRO A 46 -16.34 -3.57 -13.87
C PRO A 46 -15.89 -4.23 -15.18
N GLN A 47 -15.53 -3.44 -16.19
CA GLN A 47 -15.18 -3.93 -17.54
C GLN A 47 -13.70 -3.76 -17.91
N SER A 48 -12.84 -3.39 -16.96
CA SER A 48 -11.41 -3.19 -17.22
C SER A 48 -10.55 -3.86 -16.16
N PRO A 49 -9.36 -4.37 -16.52
CA PRO A 49 -8.40 -4.94 -15.58
C PRO A 49 -7.73 -3.86 -14.70
N SER A 50 -8.25 -2.64 -14.73
CA SER A 50 -7.77 -1.52 -13.93
C SER A 50 -8.07 -1.76 -12.46
N VAL A 51 -7.05 -2.23 -11.76
CA VAL A 51 -7.03 -2.36 -10.31
C VAL A 51 -6.37 -1.15 -9.68
N GLY A 52 -6.89 -0.74 -8.53
CA GLY A 52 -6.32 0.30 -7.70
C GLY A 52 -6.28 -0.12 -6.24
N TRP A 53 -5.47 0.61 -5.48
CA TRP A 53 -5.34 0.49 -4.04
C TRP A 53 -5.60 1.85 -3.43
N LEU A 54 -5.99 1.86 -2.15
CA LEU A 54 -6.09 3.10 -1.42
C LEU A 54 -4.70 3.50 -0.92
N LEU A 55 -4.36 4.78 -1.09
CA LEU A 55 -3.10 5.31 -0.56
C LEU A 55 -3.03 5.11 0.96
N SER A 56 -4.15 5.29 1.65
CA SER A 56 -4.29 5.09 3.09
C SER A 56 -3.94 3.65 3.47
N GLU A 57 -4.51 2.66 2.77
CA GLU A 57 -4.22 1.24 3.03
C GLU A 57 -2.76 0.88 2.76
N LEU A 58 -2.16 1.39 1.68
CA LEU A 58 -0.75 1.14 1.38
C LEU A 58 0.17 1.76 2.44
N THR A 59 -0.13 2.98 2.88
CA THR A 59 0.68 3.70 3.86
C THR A 59 0.57 3.05 5.24
N ASP A 60 -0.65 2.73 5.67
CA ASP A 60 -0.92 1.99 6.90
C ASP A 60 -0.21 0.63 6.88
N TRP A 61 -0.26 -0.05 5.74
CA TRP A 61 0.44 -1.32 5.57
C TRP A 61 1.97 -1.20 5.67
N VAL A 62 2.56 -0.13 5.10
CA VAL A 62 3.99 0.16 5.25
C VAL A 62 4.31 0.47 6.72
N ALA A 63 3.47 1.24 7.40
CA ALA A 63 3.63 1.59 8.80
C ALA A 63 3.44 0.40 9.77
N SER A 64 2.54 -0.52 9.43
CA SER A 64 2.28 -1.77 10.17
C SER A 64 3.48 -2.72 10.11
N ARG A 65 4.29 -2.63 9.05
CA ARG A 65 5.55 -3.38 8.98
C ARG A 65 6.55 -2.72 9.91
N GLN A 66 7.09 -3.54 10.81
CA GLN A 66 8.16 -3.11 11.69
C GLN A 66 9.29 -2.56 10.83
N THR A 67 9.68 -1.31 11.09
CA THR A 67 10.98 -0.81 10.63
C THR A 67 11.97 -1.85 11.11
N VAL A 68 12.65 -2.53 10.18
CA VAL A 68 13.83 -3.29 10.53
C VAL A 68 14.79 -2.26 11.12
N ASN A 69 14.75 -2.11 12.44
CA ASN A 69 15.87 -1.58 13.19
C ASN A 69 16.95 -2.63 12.95
N THR A 70 17.67 -2.47 11.86
CA THR A 70 19.00 -3.04 11.72
C THR A 70 19.88 -2.29 12.71
N GLY A 71 19.61 -2.48 14.00
CA GLY A 71 20.60 -2.37 15.06
C GLY A 71 21.50 -3.58 14.92
N GLY A 72 22.33 -3.52 13.89
CA GLY A 72 23.47 -4.40 13.68
C GLY A 72 24.68 -3.49 13.61
N GLU A 73 25.07 -2.97 14.77
CA GLU A 73 26.45 -2.61 15.03
C GLU A 73 27.33 -3.83 14.69
N CYS A 74 28.32 -3.62 13.81
CA CYS A 74 29.64 -4.27 13.69
C CYS A 74 30.26 -3.89 12.33
#